data_AF-A0A838L5B9-F1
#
_entry.id   AF-A0A838L5B9-F1
#
_cell.length_a   1.000
_cell.length_b   1.000
_cell.length_c   1.000
_cell.angle_alpha   90.00
_cell.angle_beta   90.00
_cell.angle_gamma   90.00
#
_symmetry.space_group_name_H-M   'P 1'
#
loop_
_entity.id
_entity.type
_entity.pdbx_description
1 polymer ?
#
loop_
_entity_poly.entity_id
_entity_poly.type
_entity_poly.pdbx_seq_one_letter_code
_entity_poly.pdbx_strand_id
1 'polypeptide(L)'
;MVFSRKLSRWKLLDFFAKLPACLVAMEACGGAHCWARELRTMGHEIRLIPPVYVRPFVKRHKNDAVDAEAICEAVQRPSMRFVAIKSEEQQAAGMVFRTRWVAPRGLAQVAMLADLLDDSVVAARGGAGHAARHSGHARRARRPNRRPRQRDRQARSRG
;
A
#
# COMPACT_ATOMS: atom_id res chain seq x y z
N MET A 1 -20.43 19.45 -4.09
CA MET A 1 -20.92 18.11 -4.47
C MET A 1 -19.97 17.09 -3.85
N VAL A 2 -20.46 16.19 -3.00
CA VAL A 2 -19.65 15.11 -2.40
C VAL A 2 -19.99 13.84 -3.17
N PHE A 3 -18.99 13.20 -3.77
CA PHE A 3 -19.13 11.90 -4.42
C PHE A 3 -18.12 10.92 -3.84
N SER A 4 -18.47 9.63 -3.80
CA SER A 4 -17.56 8.56 -3.43
C SER A 4 -17.43 7.59 -4.59
N ARG A 5 -16.19 7.34 -5.02
CA ARG A 5 -15.91 6.46 -6.18
C ARG A 5 -14.70 5.59 -5.89
N LYS A 6 -14.88 4.28 -6.06
CA LYS A 6 -13.77 3.33 -6.01
C LYS A 6 -12.95 3.43 -7.30
N LEU A 7 -11.64 3.65 -7.15
CA LEU A 7 -10.68 3.70 -8.25
C LEU A 7 -9.67 2.57 -8.10
N SER A 8 -9.27 1.98 -9.24
CA SER A 8 -8.12 1.08 -9.28
C SER A 8 -6.83 1.89 -9.46
N ARG A 9 -5.70 1.33 -9.02
CA ARG A 9 -4.38 1.95 -9.11
C ARG A 9 -4.06 2.49 -10.50
N TRP A 10 -4.34 1.71 -11.54
CA TRP A 10 -4.07 2.07 -12.94
C TRP A 10 -5.03 3.13 -13.52
N LYS A 11 -6.22 3.33 -12.95
CA LYS A 11 -7.18 4.36 -13.41
C LYS A 11 -7.03 5.68 -12.67
N LEU A 12 -6.18 5.74 -11.65
CA LEU A 12 -6.06 6.90 -10.77
C LEU A 12 -5.48 8.11 -11.51
N LEU A 13 -4.37 7.92 -12.23
CA LEU A 13 -3.75 8.99 -13.01
C LEU A 13 -4.67 9.49 -14.13
N ASP A 14 -5.28 8.59 -14.89
CA ASP A 14 -6.26 8.93 -15.95
C ASP A 14 -7.47 9.71 -15.42
N PHE A 15 -7.84 9.48 -14.16
CA PHE A 15 -8.93 10.19 -13.52
C PHE A 15 -8.53 11.62 -13.19
N PHE A 16 -7.36 11.82 -12.55
CA PHE A 16 -6.86 13.14 -12.20
C PHE A 16 -6.48 13.99 -13.41
N ALA A 17 -5.96 13.38 -14.48
CA ALA A 17 -5.64 14.07 -15.73
C ALA A 17 -6.86 14.74 -16.40
N LYS A 18 -8.10 14.30 -16.08
CA LYS A 18 -9.34 14.87 -16.60
C LYS A 18 -9.94 15.94 -15.70
N LEU A 19 -9.40 16.11 -14.49
CA LEU A 19 -9.88 17.09 -13.52
C LEU A 19 -9.08 18.39 -13.65
N PRO A 20 -9.71 19.54 -13.38
CA PRO A 20 -8.96 20.77 -13.17
C PRO A 20 -8.05 20.63 -11.95
N ALA A 21 -7.01 21.46 -11.88
CA ALA A 21 -6.13 21.58 -10.72
C ALA A 21 -6.97 21.71 -9.43
N CYS A 22 -6.69 20.87 -8.45
CA CYS A 22 -7.49 20.75 -7.24
C CYS A 22 -6.62 20.33 -6.06
N LEU A 23 -7.15 20.52 -4.84
CA LEU A 23 -6.54 20.02 -3.62
C LEU A 23 -6.80 18.51 -3.47
N VAL A 24 -5.73 17.73 -3.33
CA VAL A 24 -5.78 16.30 -3.05
C VAL A 24 -5.17 16.03 -1.69
N ALA A 25 -5.99 15.53 -0.77
CA ALA A 25 -5.55 15.08 0.55
C ALA A 25 -5.30 13.57 0.54
N MET A 26 -4.19 13.12 1.11
CA MET A 26 -3.86 11.70 1.25
C MET A 26 -3.22 11.44 2.61
N GLU A 27 -3.42 10.24 3.17
CA GLU A 27 -2.62 9.79 4.30
C GLU A 27 -1.17 9.51 3.86
N ALA A 28 -0.20 9.94 4.66
CA ALA A 28 1.22 9.69 4.41
C ALA A 28 1.57 8.21 4.69
N CYS A 29 1.49 7.38 3.66
CA CYS A 29 1.93 5.99 3.66
C CYS A 29 3.14 5.77 2.73
N GLY A 30 3.67 4.54 2.68
CA GLY A 30 4.81 4.18 1.83
C GLY A 30 4.61 4.57 0.36
N GLY A 31 3.43 4.33 -0.19
CA GLY A 31 3.07 4.68 -1.57
C GLY A 31 2.64 6.14 -1.79
N ALA A 32 2.22 6.87 -0.75
CA ALA A 32 1.63 8.19 -0.90
C ALA A 32 2.60 9.23 -1.46
N HIS A 33 3.89 9.14 -1.13
CA HIS A 33 4.91 10.06 -1.66
C HIS A 33 5.09 9.91 -3.17
N CYS A 34 5.00 8.68 -3.71
CA CYS A 34 5.06 8.45 -5.16
C CYS A 34 3.88 9.13 -5.86
N TRP A 35 2.66 8.85 -5.40
CA TRP A 35 1.45 9.47 -5.94
C TRP A 35 1.45 10.97 -5.82
N ALA A 36 1.92 11.51 -4.69
CA ALA A 36 2.00 12.96 -4.49
C ALA A 36 2.94 13.63 -5.50
N ARG A 37 4.03 12.98 -5.89
CA ARG A 37 4.92 13.50 -6.95
C ARG A 37 4.20 13.52 -8.30
N GLU A 38 3.59 12.41 -8.69
CA GLU A 38 2.85 12.28 -9.96
C GLU A 38 1.67 13.26 -10.06
N LEU A 39 0.88 13.40 -9.00
CA LEU A 39 -0.26 14.32 -9.02
C LEU A 39 0.18 15.79 -9.01
N ARG A 40 1.33 16.09 -8.39
CA ARG A 40 1.89 17.45 -8.42
C ARG A 40 2.37 17.85 -9.81
N THR A 41 2.90 16.93 -10.62
CA THR A 41 3.30 17.24 -12.02
C THR A 41 2.09 17.57 -12.91
N MET A 42 0.91 17.06 -12.56
CA MET A 42 -0.37 17.39 -13.22
C MET A 42 -0.98 18.72 -12.73
N GLY A 43 -0.32 19.43 -11.80
CA GLY A 43 -0.77 20.73 -11.30
C GLY A 43 -1.72 20.68 -10.10
N HIS A 44 -1.92 19.52 -9.48
CA HIS A 44 -2.73 19.42 -8.26
C HIS A 44 -1.93 19.86 -7.02
N GLU A 45 -2.60 20.51 -6.08
CA GLU A 45 -2.05 20.80 -4.76
C GLU A 45 -2.19 19.54 -3.90
N ILE A 46 -1.08 19.00 -3.37
CA ILE A 46 -1.13 17.75 -2.59
C ILE A 46 -0.83 18.02 -1.12
N ARG A 47 -1.68 17.50 -0.25
CA ARG A 47 -1.52 17.57 1.22
C ARG A 47 -1.44 16.17 1.81
N LEU A 48 -0.25 15.80 2.27
CA LEU A 48 -0.01 14.52 2.95
C LEU A 48 -0.25 14.67 4.45
N ILE A 49 -1.15 13.87 5.03
CA ILE A 49 -1.49 13.92 6.45
C ILE A 49 -0.82 12.74 7.18
N PRO A 50 -0.10 12.97 8.29
CA PRO A 50 0.42 11.88 9.11
C PRO A 50 -0.69 10.90 9.55
N PRO A 51 -0.45 9.57 9.49
CA PRO A 51 -1.41 8.55 9.97
C PRO A 51 -1.97 8.82 11.37
N VAL A 52 -1.11 9.31 12.27
CA VAL A 52 -1.47 9.64 13.65
C VAL A 52 -2.55 10.73 13.74
N TYR A 53 -2.63 11.62 12.75
CA TYR A 53 -3.63 12.69 12.69
C TYR A 53 -4.89 12.28 11.94
N VAL A 54 -4.84 11.24 11.10
CA VAL A 54 -6.04 10.68 10.44
C VAL A 54 -6.80 9.77 11.40
N ARG A 55 -6.09 8.99 12.21
CA ARG A 55 -6.65 7.98 13.11
C ARG A 55 -7.84 8.45 13.98
N PRO A 56 -7.86 9.66 14.57
CA PRO A 56 -9.00 10.13 15.37
C PRO A 56 -10.31 10.29 14.59
N PHE A 57 -10.24 10.41 13.26
CA PHE A 57 -11.41 10.60 12.37
C PHE A 57 -11.93 9.28 11.78
N VAL A 58 -11.22 8.17 11.98
CA VAL A 58 -11.61 6.86 11.44
C VAL A 58 -12.77 6.29 12.26
N LYS A 59 -13.93 6.12 11.63
CA LYS A 59 -15.12 5.50 12.23
C LYS A 59 -14.91 4.00 12.47
N ARG A 60 -15.77 3.36 13.27
CA ARG A 60 -15.68 1.91 13.54
C ARG A 60 -15.74 1.10 12.23
N HIS A 61 -14.95 0.02 12.16
CA HIS A 61 -14.70 -0.84 10.99
C HIS A 61 -13.82 -0.23 9.90
N LYS A 62 -12.67 -0.87 9.66
CA LYS A 62 -11.71 -0.43 8.65
C LYS A 62 -12.19 -0.82 7.24
N ASN A 63 -12.40 0.19 6.39
CA ASN A 63 -12.59 0.02 4.95
C ASN A 63 -12.10 1.29 4.22
N ASP A 64 -11.80 1.16 2.93
CA ASP A 64 -11.20 2.26 2.14
C ASP A 64 -12.08 3.52 2.07
N ALA A 65 -13.41 3.38 2.12
CA ALA A 65 -14.33 4.51 2.07
C ALA A 65 -14.32 5.32 3.38
N VAL A 66 -14.27 4.63 4.52
CA VAL A 66 -14.14 5.24 5.85
C VAL A 66 -12.78 5.91 5.99
N ASP A 67 -11.72 5.30 5.49
CA ASP A 67 -10.38 5.90 5.48
C ASP A 67 -10.37 7.19 4.61
N ALA A 68 -11.03 7.19 3.44
CA ALA A 68 -11.16 8.38 2.60
C ALA A 68 -11.99 9.49 3.26
N GLU A 69 -13.09 9.16 3.92
CA GLU A 69 -13.87 10.12 4.72
C GLU A 69 -13.03 10.74 5.84
N ALA A 70 -12.27 9.91 6.57
CA ALA A 70 -11.42 10.38 7.66
C ALA A 70 -10.35 11.36 7.18
N ILE A 71 -9.73 11.10 6.02
CA ILE A 71 -8.76 12.02 5.39
C ILE A 71 -9.44 13.34 4.98
N CYS A 72 -10.64 13.27 4.39
CA CYS A 72 -11.44 14.44 4.03
C CYS A 72 -11.84 15.27 5.25
N GLU A 73 -12.18 14.67 6.37
CA GLU A 73 -12.45 15.38 7.63
C GLU A 73 -11.17 16.00 8.22
N ALA A 74 -10.07 15.25 8.22
CA ALA A 74 -8.79 15.68 8.75
C ALA A 74 -8.24 16.92 8.02
N VAL A 75 -8.27 16.95 6.68
CA VAL A 75 -7.73 18.08 5.91
C VAL A 75 -8.46 19.41 6.18
N GLN A 76 -9.72 19.36 6.61
CA GLN A 76 -10.52 20.55 6.90
C GLN A 76 -10.18 21.22 8.23
N ARG A 77 -9.38 20.56 9.10
CA ARG A 77 -9.03 21.13 10.41
C ARG A 77 -8.05 22.31 10.22
N PRO A 78 -8.33 23.50 10.77
CA PRO A 78 -7.46 24.68 10.60
C PRO A 78 -6.04 24.49 11.15
N SER A 79 -5.87 23.66 12.18
CA SER A 79 -4.58 23.35 12.81
C SER A 79 -3.89 22.12 12.21
N MET A 80 -4.34 21.61 11.06
CA MET A 80 -3.79 20.41 10.46
C MET A 80 -2.33 20.63 10.01
N ARG A 81 -1.48 19.63 10.28
CA ARG A 81 -0.07 19.64 9.90
C ARG A 81 0.16 18.61 8.80
N PHE A 82 0.90 19.01 7.77
CA PHE A 82 1.17 18.20 6.61
C PHE A 82 2.63 17.72 6.56
N VAL A 83 2.84 16.55 5.98
CA VAL A 83 4.17 16.00 5.70
C VAL A 83 4.64 16.53 4.35
N ALA A 84 5.90 16.98 4.29
CA ALA A 84 6.52 17.35 3.03
C ALA A 84 6.61 16.14 2.08
N ILE A 85 6.35 16.37 0.80
CA ILE A 85 6.53 15.35 -0.25
C ILE A 85 8.03 15.11 -0.41
N LYS A 86 8.47 13.89 -0.13
CA LYS A 86 9.87 13.49 -0.27
C LYS A 86 10.22 13.32 -1.74
N SER A 87 11.44 13.68 -2.12
CA SER A 87 12.02 13.24 -3.39
C SER A 87 12.25 11.73 -3.39
N GLU A 88 12.53 11.15 -4.56
CA GLU A 88 12.86 9.73 -4.68
C GLU A 88 14.12 9.39 -3.85
N GLU A 89 15.13 10.24 -3.91
CA GLU A 89 16.39 10.10 -3.17
C GLU A 89 16.16 10.19 -1.66
N GLN A 90 15.35 11.14 -1.20
CA GLN A 90 15.01 11.28 0.22
C GLN A 90 14.22 10.06 0.73
N GLN A 91 13.33 9.52 -0.12
CA GLN A 91 12.58 8.31 0.19
C GLN A 91 13.51 7.10 0.27
N ALA A 92 14.43 6.93 -0.70
CA ALA A 92 15.43 5.87 -0.74
C ALA A 92 16.43 5.93 0.42
N ALA A 93 16.93 7.13 0.76
CA ALA A 93 17.82 7.31 1.91
C ALA A 93 17.14 6.91 3.22
N GLY A 94 15.87 7.30 3.39
CA GLY A 94 15.05 6.86 4.53
C GLY A 94 14.77 5.36 4.53
N MET A 95 14.89 4.69 3.38
CA MET A 95 14.80 3.23 3.29
C MET A 95 16.04 2.54 3.81
N VAL A 96 17.21 2.97 3.35
CA VAL A 96 18.49 2.41 3.80
C VAL A 96 18.59 2.47 5.32
N PHE A 97 18.22 3.61 5.92
CA PHE A 97 18.23 3.77 7.37
C PHE A 97 17.27 2.79 8.07
N ARG A 98 16.02 2.67 7.59
CA ARG A 98 15.04 1.76 8.17
C ARG A 98 15.44 0.30 8.03
N THR A 99 15.94 -0.11 6.87
CA THR A 99 16.42 -1.47 6.63
C THR A 99 17.57 -1.80 7.57
N ARG A 100 18.55 -0.90 7.71
CA ARG A 100 19.66 -1.08 8.66
C ARG A 100 19.18 -1.19 10.10
N TRP A 101 18.15 -0.44 10.48
CA TRP A 101 17.57 -0.49 11.81
C TRP A 101 16.82 -1.80 12.07
N VAL A 102 16.06 -2.34 11.10
CA VAL A 102 15.25 -3.55 11.29
C VAL A 102 16.01 -4.86 11.00
N ALA A 103 17.07 -4.83 10.18
CA ALA A 103 17.82 -6.03 9.80
C ALA A 103 18.35 -6.84 11.00
N PRO A 104 18.90 -6.22 12.07
CA PRO A 104 19.34 -6.96 13.26
C PRO A 104 18.20 -7.67 14.00
N ARG A 105 16.95 -7.26 13.78
CA ARG A 105 15.78 -7.82 14.45
C ARG A 105 15.19 -9.04 13.72
N GLY A 106 15.68 -9.38 12.53
CA GLY A 106 15.35 -10.61 11.81
C GLY A 106 14.58 -10.40 10.50
N LEU A 107 14.61 -11.44 9.66
CA LEU A 107 14.08 -11.42 8.28
C LEU A 107 12.58 -11.11 8.19
N ALA A 108 11.79 -11.48 9.20
CA ALA A 108 10.36 -11.19 9.23
C ALA A 108 10.07 -9.68 9.22
N GLN A 109 10.88 -8.88 9.93
CA GLN A 109 10.68 -7.43 10.01
C GLN A 109 11.23 -6.71 8.77
N VAL A 110 12.25 -7.28 8.14
CA VAL A 110 12.70 -6.85 6.81
C VAL A 110 11.60 -7.10 5.77
N ALA A 111 10.92 -8.25 5.81
CA ALA A 111 9.80 -8.55 4.91
C ALA A 111 8.60 -7.61 5.14
N MET A 112 8.25 -7.29 6.39
CA MET A 112 7.22 -6.28 6.71
C MET A 112 7.59 -4.90 6.18
N LEU A 113 8.88 -4.52 6.28
CA LEU A 113 9.36 -3.28 5.70
C LEU A 113 9.26 -3.32 4.17
N ALA A 114 9.60 -4.43 3.51
CA ALA A 114 9.51 -4.57 2.06
C ALA A 114 8.06 -4.47 1.54
N ASP A 115 7.11 -5.13 2.19
CA ASP A 115 5.68 -5.08 1.85
C ASP A 115 5.12 -3.64 1.92
N LEU A 116 5.54 -2.87 2.93
CA LEU A 116 5.19 -1.44 3.06
C LEU A 116 5.74 -0.57 1.91
N LEU A 117 6.66 -1.10 1.09
CA LEU A 117 7.33 -0.38 0.00
C LEU A 117 6.87 -0.80 -1.38
N ASP A 118 6.38 -2.02 -1.56
CA ASP A 118 5.84 -2.45 -2.84
C ASP A 118 4.66 -1.56 -3.29
N ASP A 119 3.96 -0.94 -2.34
CA ASP A 119 2.94 0.08 -2.64
C ASP A 119 3.48 1.37 -3.28
N SER A 120 4.80 1.59 -3.27
CA SER A 120 5.49 2.80 -3.76
C SER A 120 6.16 2.67 -5.12
N VAL A 121 6.27 1.47 -5.70
CA VAL A 121 6.80 1.29 -7.06
C VAL A 121 5.66 1.50 -8.05
N VAL A 122 5.46 2.74 -8.49
CA VAL A 122 4.93 2.98 -9.84
C VAL A 122 6.16 2.90 -10.74
N ALA A 123 6.19 1.91 -11.62
CA ALA A 123 7.30 1.72 -12.54
C ALA A 123 7.49 2.99 -13.38
N ALA A 124 8.48 3.80 -13.04
CA ALA A 124 9.05 4.80 -13.92
C ALA A 124 9.83 4.06 -15.01
N ARG A 125 9.18 3.85 -16.17
CA ARG A 125 9.68 3.42 -17.50
C ARG A 125 8.43 3.03 -18.30
N GLY A 126 8.04 3.62 -19.41
CA GLY A 126 8.68 4.41 -20.44
C GLY A 126 7.71 4.40 -21.64
N GLY A 127 7.88 5.32 -22.58
CA GLY A 127 7.09 5.32 -23.81
C GLY A 127 7.26 4.03 -24.63
N ALA A 128 6.21 3.72 -25.39
CA ALA A 128 6.12 2.76 -26.49
C ALA A 128 6.27 1.26 -26.19
N GLY A 129 5.19 0.50 -26.47
CA GLY A 129 5.26 -0.89 -26.91
C GLY A 129 4.91 -1.96 -25.86
N HIS A 130 3.65 -2.41 -25.90
CA HIS A 130 3.15 -3.79 -25.72
C HIS A 130 3.82 -4.81 -24.78
N ALA A 131 2.92 -5.57 -24.14
CA ALA A 131 3.03 -6.96 -23.65
C ALA A 131 3.44 -7.17 -22.18
N ALA A 132 2.39 -7.42 -21.38
CA ALA A 132 2.25 -8.47 -20.38
C ALA A 132 3.51 -8.95 -19.64
N ARG A 133 3.46 -8.84 -18.31
CA ARG A 133 3.71 -10.01 -17.45
C ARG A 133 2.99 -9.86 -16.11
N HIS A 134 2.27 -10.93 -15.81
CA HIS A 134 1.41 -11.14 -14.67
C HIS A 134 2.21 -11.61 -13.45
N SER A 135 1.75 -11.20 -12.27
CA SER A 135 1.62 -12.03 -11.06
C SER A 135 1.04 -11.13 -9.97
N GLY A 136 -0.20 -11.25 -9.50
CA GLY A 136 -0.99 -12.45 -9.30
C GLY A 136 -1.07 -12.75 -7.80
N HIS A 137 -1.80 -11.93 -7.04
CA HIS A 137 -2.25 -12.30 -5.70
C HIS A 137 -3.20 -13.50 -5.81
N ALA A 138 -2.69 -14.69 -5.52
CA ALA A 138 -3.50 -15.91 -5.38
C ALA A 138 -3.41 -16.44 -3.94
N ARG A 139 -4.44 -16.04 -3.17
CA ARG A 139 -5.24 -16.84 -2.22
C ARG A 139 -4.57 -18.07 -1.57
N ARG A 140 -4.58 -18.04 -0.23
CA ARG A 140 -4.55 -19.18 0.71
C ARG A 140 -5.06 -20.50 0.10
N ALA A 141 -4.20 -21.52 0.05
CA ALA A 141 -4.61 -22.92 -0.04
C ALA A 141 -4.55 -23.57 1.35
N ARG A 142 -5.67 -24.18 1.74
CA ARG A 142 -5.87 -24.96 2.97
C ARG A 142 -4.92 -26.17 2.98
N ARG A 143 -4.26 -26.44 4.11
CA ARG A 143 -3.56 -27.71 4.36
C ARG A 143 -4.58 -28.87 4.42
N PRO A 144 -4.42 -29.96 3.65
CA PRO A 144 -5.23 -31.14 3.86
C PRO A 144 -4.69 -31.95 5.05
N ASN A 145 -5.59 -32.22 6.00
CA ASN A 145 -5.45 -33.13 7.12
C ASN A 145 -5.21 -34.57 6.60
N ARG A 146 -4.11 -35.22 6.99
CA ARG A 146 -3.95 -36.68 6.88
C ARG A 146 -3.42 -37.23 8.21
N ARG A 147 -4.34 -37.69 9.05
CA ARG A 147 -4.06 -38.72 10.06
C ARG A 147 -3.97 -40.07 9.32
N PRO A 148 -2.98 -40.94 9.56
CA PRO A 148 -3.06 -42.33 9.15
C PRO A 148 -3.87 -43.12 10.19
N ARG A 149 -4.96 -43.76 9.75
CA ARG A 149 -5.70 -44.76 10.52
C ARG A 149 -4.90 -46.07 10.52
N GLN A 150 -4.86 -46.71 11.69
CA GLN A 150 -4.37 -48.06 11.94
C GLN A 150 -5.14 -49.14 11.17
N ARG A 151 -4.47 -50.30 11.04
CA ARG A 151 -4.95 -51.67 10.68
C ARG A 151 -5.18 -51.92 9.18
N ASP A 152 -4.77 -53.03 8.57
CA ASP A 152 -4.58 -54.38 9.10
C ASP A 152 -3.76 -55.29 8.15
N ARG A 153 -3.12 -56.30 8.76
CA ARG A 153 -2.85 -57.69 8.27
C ARG A 153 -1.73 -58.01 7.26
N GLN A 154 -0.74 -58.71 7.85
CA GLN A 154 -0.37 -60.12 7.60
C GLN A 154 0.97 -60.45 6.91
N ALA A 155 1.69 -61.33 7.63
CA ALA A 155 2.48 -62.46 7.17
C ALA A 155 3.91 -62.23 6.65
N ARG A 156 4.91 -62.40 7.56
CA ARG A 156 6.17 -63.14 7.36
C ARG A 156 6.60 -63.66 8.75
N SER A 157 6.35 -64.92 9.11
CA SER A 157 7.16 -66.12 8.85
C SER A 157 8.59 -66.06 9.40
N ARG A 158 8.90 -67.07 10.23
CA ARG A 158 10.21 -67.60 10.69
C ARG A 158 10.70 -67.13 12.07
N GLY A 159 10.93 -68.12 12.95
CA GLY A 159 11.72 -68.01 14.18
C GLY A 159 11.00 -68.58 15.37
#